data_AF-A0A2P5M465-F1
#
_entry.id   AF-A0A2P5M465-F1
#
_cell.length_a   1.000
_cell.length_b   1.000
_cell.length_c   1.000
_cell.angle_alpha   90.00
_cell.angle_beta   90.00
_cell.angle_gamma   90.00
#
_symmetry.space_group_name_H-M   'P 1'
#
loop_
_entity.id
_entity.type
_entity.pdbx_description
1 polymer ?
#
loop_
_entity_poly.entity_id
_entity_poly.type
_entity_poly.pdbx_seq_one_letter_code
_entity_poly.pdbx_strand_id
1 'polypeptide(L)'
;MNEHDARTAIVDAGQEMERLGLNHGSAGNLSLRVGDAALVTPSGVPGRELSPELIARMPLAGDGAFDGPLPPSSEWRFHLDIYRARPDVNAI
;
A
#
# COMPACT_ATOMS: atom_id res chain seq x y z
N MET A 1 11.40 -8.19 8.77
CA MET A 1 10.56 -7.01 9.06
C MET A 1 9.22 -7.54 9.55
N ASN A 2 8.69 -7.02 10.66
CA ASN A 2 7.33 -7.37 11.09
C ASN A 2 6.30 -6.55 10.28
N GLU A 3 5.01 -6.88 10.36
CA GLU A 3 4.00 -6.18 9.56
C GLU A 3 3.82 -4.71 9.99
N HIS A 4 3.97 -4.40 11.28
CA HIS A 4 3.86 -3.02 11.77
C HIS A 4 4.97 -2.13 11.18
N ASP A 5 6.23 -2.59 11.20
CA ASP A 5 7.36 -1.88 10.60
C ASP A 5 7.14 -1.64 9.10
N ALA A 6 6.56 -2.62 8.40
CA ALA A 6 6.25 -2.52 6.98
C ALA A 6 5.17 -1.47 6.67
N ARG A 7 4.13 -1.40 7.52
CA ARG A 7 3.08 -0.37 7.43
C ARG A 7 3.67 1.01 7.69
N THR A 8 4.52 1.15 8.70
CA THR A 8 5.23 2.40 9.01
C THR A 8 6.10 2.85 7.83
N ALA A 9 6.84 1.94 7.20
CA ALA A 9 7.66 2.27 6.03
C ALA A 9 6.84 2.79 4.83
N ILE A 10 5.63 2.25 4.61
CA ILE A 10 4.70 2.76 3.58
C ILE A 10 4.24 4.18 3.92
N VAL A 11 3.89 4.44 5.19
CA VAL A 11 3.44 5.76 5.65
C VAL A 11 4.55 6.79 5.48
N ASP A 12 5.76 6.47 5.95
CA ASP A 12 6.92 7.36 5.85
C ASP A 12 7.23 7.71 4.38
N ALA A 13 7.18 6.71 3.49
CA ALA A 13 7.37 6.92 2.06
C ALA A 13 6.27 7.80 1.45
N GLY A 14 5.00 7.57 1.80
CA GLY A 14 3.87 8.36 1.31
C GLY A 14 3.94 9.82 1.74
N GLN A 15 4.29 10.06 3.01
CA GLN A 15 4.49 11.40 3.56
C GLN A 15 5.69 12.11 2.93
N GLU A 16 6.79 11.39 2.69
CA GLU A 16 7.97 11.95 2.02
C GLU A 16 7.68 12.31 0.55
N MET A 17 6.91 11.48 -0.17
CA MET A 17 6.48 11.79 -1.53
C MET A 17 5.59 13.04 -1.59
N GLU A 18 4.68 13.24 -0.63
CA GLU A 18 3.89 14.48 -0.52
C GLU A 18 4.80 15.67 -0.18
N ARG A 19 5.75 15.51 0.75
CA ARG A 19 6.71 16.56 1.12
C ARG A 19 7.58 17.00 -0.06
N LEU A 20 7.97 16.05 -0.93
CA LEU A 20 8.72 16.30 -2.15
C LEU A 20 7.86 16.85 -3.31
N GLY A 21 6.54 16.91 -3.15
CA GLY A 21 5.60 17.35 -4.19
C GLY A 21 5.45 16.35 -5.34
N LEU A 22 5.79 15.08 -5.13
CA LEU A 22 5.57 14.02 -6.11
C LEU A 22 4.11 13.55 -6.11
N ASN A 23 3.47 13.60 -4.94
CA ASN A 23 2.05 13.33 -4.74
C ASN A 23 1.36 14.57 -4.15
N HIS A 24 0.08 14.78 -4.49
CA HIS A 24 -0.71 15.89 -3.98
C HIS A 24 -2.09 15.42 -3.51
N GLY A 25 -2.45 15.77 -2.27
CA GLY A 25 -3.73 15.36 -1.69
C GLY A 25 -3.80 13.84 -1.56
N SER A 26 -4.89 13.24 -2.04
CA SER A 26 -5.12 11.79 -2.05
C SER A 26 -4.62 11.10 -3.33
N ALA A 27 -3.85 11.78 -4.17
CA ALA A 27 -3.26 11.18 -5.36
C ALA A 27 -2.01 10.36 -5.02
N GLY A 28 -1.78 9.30 -5.79
CA GLY A 28 -0.70 8.35 -5.56
C GLY A 28 -1.10 7.23 -4.61
N ASN A 29 -0.42 6.10 -4.75
CA ASN A 29 -0.61 4.93 -3.91
C ASN A 29 0.74 4.24 -3.72
N LEU A 30 0.82 3.43 -2.67
CA LEU A 30 2.02 2.66 -2.35
C LEU A 30 1.62 1.28 -1.88
N SER A 31 2.51 0.33 -2.10
CA SER A 31 2.35 -1.03 -1.61
C SER A 31 3.68 -1.70 -1.27
N LEU A 32 3.60 -2.68 -0.38
CA LEU A 32 4.73 -3.53 -0.02
C LEU A 32 4.30 -4.99 0.09
N ARG A 33 5.05 -5.90 -0.55
CA ARG A 33 4.86 -7.33 -0.39
C ARG A 33 5.33 -7.78 1.01
N VAL A 34 4.48 -8.51 1.72
CA VAL A 34 4.79 -9.15 3.00
C VAL A 34 4.32 -10.61 2.95
N GLY A 35 5.26 -11.52 2.65
CA GLY A 35 4.97 -12.94 2.51
C GLY A 35 4.02 -13.21 1.34
N ASP A 36 2.84 -13.75 1.65
CA ASP A 36 1.77 -14.09 0.71
C ASP A 36 0.72 -12.98 0.54
N ALA A 37 0.98 -11.79 1.07
CA ALA A 37 0.11 -10.63 0.98
C ALA A 37 0.85 -9.38 0.48
N ALA A 38 0.08 -8.38 0.08
CA ALA A 38 0.52 -7.01 -0.12
C ALA A 38 -0.16 -6.11 0.90
N LEU A 39 0.61 -5.18 1.47
CA LEU A 39 0.10 -4.03 2.19
C LEU A 39 -0.10 -2.91 1.17
N VAL A 40 -1.26 -2.25 1.17
CA VAL A 40 -1.64 -1.25 0.16
C VAL A 40 -2.25 -0.04 0.85
N THR A 41 -1.84 1.17 0.45
CA THR A 41 -2.44 2.41 0.95
C THR A 41 -3.95 2.44 0.70
N PRO A 42 -4.75 3.00 1.62
CA PRO A 42 -6.20 3.11 1.45
C PRO A 42 -6.58 4.11 0.34
N SER A 43 -7.78 3.97 -0.20
CA SER A 43 -8.33 4.91 -1.17
C SER A 43 -8.75 6.24 -0.51
N GLY A 44 -8.43 7.35 -1.16
CA GLY A 44 -8.95 8.68 -0.80
C GLY A 44 -8.34 9.32 0.45
N VAL A 45 -7.27 8.75 1.02
CA VAL A 45 -6.58 9.30 2.20
C VAL A 45 -5.34 10.07 1.75
N PRO A 46 -5.20 11.36 2.12
CA PRO A 46 -3.99 12.12 1.85
C PRO A 46 -2.75 11.54 2.53
N GLY A 47 -1.57 11.66 1.89
CA GLY A 47 -0.30 11.11 2.41
C GLY A 47 0.00 11.52 3.85
N ARG A 48 -0.16 12.81 4.17
CA ARG A 48 -0.01 13.42 5.50
C ARG A 48 -0.99 12.91 6.56
N GLU A 49 -2.08 12.27 6.15
CA GLU A 49 -3.12 11.71 7.01
C GLU A 49 -3.02 10.18 7.10
N LEU A 50 -2.07 9.55 6.37
CA LEU A 50 -1.82 8.12 6.48
C LEU A 50 -1.25 7.76 7.86
N SER A 51 -1.72 6.63 8.40
CA SER A 51 -1.16 5.97 9.57
C SER A 51 -1.05 4.46 9.32
N PRO A 52 -0.20 3.73 10.08
CA PRO A 52 0.02 2.30 9.86
C PRO A 52 -1.27 1.46 9.92
N GLU A 53 -2.22 1.87 10.76
CA GLU A 53 -3.50 1.19 10.98
C GLU A 53 -4.44 1.31 9.78
N LEU A 54 -4.27 2.34 8.94
CA LEU A 54 -5.10 2.56 7.76
C LEU A 54 -4.67 1.75 6.54
N ILE A 55 -3.48 1.15 6.57
CA ILE A 55 -2.97 0.35 5.45
C ILE A 55 -3.79 -0.94 5.32
N ALA A 56 -4.25 -1.26 4.12
CA ALA A 56 -5.01 -2.48 3.87
C ALA A 56 -4.04 -3.65 3.65
N ARG A 57 -4.33 -4.82 4.23
CA ARG A 57 -3.64 -6.08 3.91
C ARG A 57 -4.47 -6.85 2.90
N MET A 58 -3.87 -7.20 1.77
CA MET A 58 -4.51 -7.95 0.69
C MET A 58 -3.76 -9.24 0.42
N PRO A 59 -4.37 -10.43 0.54
CA PRO A 59 -3.75 -11.67 0.09
C PRO A 59 -3.40 -11.58 -1.41
N LEU A 60 -2.19 -12.04 -1.79
CA LEU A 60 -1.81 -12.14 -3.20
C LEU A 60 -2.63 -13.21 -3.93
N ALA A 61 -3.14 -14.20 -3.19
CA ALA A 61 -4.13 -15.14 -3.68
C ALA A 61 -5.54 -14.54 -3.64
N GLY A 62 -6.32 -14.69 -4.71
CA GLY A 62 -7.71 -14.21 -4.78
C GLY A 62 -7.91 -12.98 -5.66
N ASP A 63 -9.07 -12.33 -5.56
CA ASP A 63 -9.45 -11.19 -6.41
C ASP A 63 -10.12 -10.08 -5.58
N GLY A 64 -9.35 -9.47 -4.68
CA GLY A 64 -9.77 -8.25 -3.97
C GLY A 64 -10.22 -8.41 -2.52
N ALA A 65 -10.02 -9.58 -1.89
CA ALA A 65 -10.19 -9.70 -0.44
C ALA A 65 -9.15 -8.81 0.29
N PHE A 66 -9.57 -8.15 1.36
CA PHE A 66 -8.68 -7.32 2.16
C PHE A 66 -9.08 -7.31 3.64
N ASP A 67 -8.12 -6.98 4.49
CA ASP A 67 -8.29 -6.67 5.91
C ASP A 67 -7.77 -5.26 6.20
N GLY A 68 -8.45 -4.53 7.08
CA GLY A 68 -8.17 -3.13 7.38
C GLY A 68 -9.43 -2.27 7.47
N PRO A 69 -9.33 -1.08 8.10
CA PRO A 69 -10.49 -0.23 8.38
C PRO A 69 -11.04 0.51 7.15
N LEU A 70 -10.24 0.62 6.09
CA LEU A 70 -10.57 1.33 4.86
C LEU A 70 -10.31 0.45 3.63
N PRO A 71 -11.05 0.64 2.54
CA PRO A 71 -10.77 -0.05 1.29
C PRO A 71 -9.39 0.35 0.76
N PRO A 72 -8.65 -0.60 0.15
CA PRO A 72 -7.37 -0.30 -0.51
C PRO A 72 -7.56 0.69 -1.66
N SER A 73 -6.46 1.28 -2.14
CA SER A 73 -6.42 2.08 -3.37
C SER A 73 -7.21 1.42 -4.49
N SER A 74 -7.97 2.19 -5.27
CA SER A 74 -8.71 1.66 -6.44
C SER A 74 -7.82 1.01 -7.49
N GLU A 75 -6.51 1.27 -7.44
CA GLU A 75 -5.50 0.73 -8.36
C GLU A 75 -4.86 -0.58 -7.84
N TRP A 76 -5.35 -1.13 -6.71
CA TRP A 76 -4.78 -2.33 -6.06
C TRP A 76 -4.56 -3.51 -7.01
N ARG A 77 -5.42 -3.68 -8.02
CA ARG A 77 -5.37 -4.82 -8.95
C ARG A 77 -4.06 -4.85 -9.73
N PHE A 78 -3.59 -3.68 -10.18
CA PHE A 78 -2.31 -3.57 -10.88
C PHE A 78 -1.12 -3.95 -9.98
N HIS A 79 -1.14 -3.57 -8.70
CA HIS A 79 -0.11 -3.95 -7.74
C HIS A 79 -0.05 -5.46 -7.55
N LEU A 80 -1.21 -6.10 -7.31
CA LEU A 80 -1.27 -7.55 -7.12
C LEU A 80 -0.83 -8.30 -8.38
N ASP A 81 -1.21 -7.84 -9.56
CA ASP A 81 -0.84 -8.47 -10.83
C ASP A 81 0.68 -8.35 -11.08
N ILE A 82 1.31 -7.22 -10.76
CA ILE A 82 2.77 -7.12 -10.77
C ILE A 82 3.39 -8.10 -9.77
N TYR A 83 2.92 -8.13 -8.52
CA TYR A 83 3.50 -9.04 -7.53
C TYR A 83 3.37 -10.52 -7.92
N ARG A 84 2.29 -10.91 -8.58
CA ARG A 84 2.10 -12.27 -9.10
C ARG A 84 3.05 -12.57 -10.26
N ALA A 85 3.20 -11.63 -11.20
CA ALA A 85 4.03 -11.81 -12.38
C ALA A 85 5.54 -11.65 -12.09
N ARG A 86 5.89 -10.91 -11.02
CA ARG A 86 7.27 -10.52 -10.69
C ARG A 86 7.60 -10.83 -9.24
N PRO A 87 8.01 -12.07 -8.93
CA PRO A 87 8.43 -12.46 -7.57
C PRO A 87 9.61 -11.67 -7.02
N ASP A 88 10.41 -11.04 -7.89
CA ASP A 88 11.54 -10.19 -7.54
C ASP A 88 11.13 -8.78 -7.08
N VAL A 89 9.91 -8.34 -7.39
CA VAL A 89 9.37 -7.03 -6.98
C VAL A 89 8.71 -7.16 -5.61
N ASN A 90 9.08 -6.25 -4.71
CA ASN A 90 8.60 -6.21 -3.32
C ASN A 90 7.96 -4.89 -2.90
N ALA A 91 8.14 -3.81 -3.66
CA ALA A 91 7.51 -2.52 -3.44
C ALA A 91 7.09 -1.92 -4.78
N ILE A 92 5.93 -1.27 -4.80
CA ILE A 92 5.38 -0.53 -5.95
C ILE A 92 4.79 0.75 -5.39
#